data_AF-Q595S9-F1
#
_entry.id   AF-Q595S9-F1
#
_cell.length_a   1.000
_cell.length_b   1.000
_cell.length_c   1.000
_cell.angle_alpha   90.00
_cell.angle_beta   90.00
_cell.angle_gamma   90.00
#
_symmetry.space_group_name_H-M   'P 1'
#
loop_
_entity.id
_entity.type
_entity.pdbx_description
1 polymer ?
#
loop_
_entity_poly.entity_id
_entity_poly.type
_entity_poly.pdbx_seq_one_letter_code
_entity_poly.pdbx_strand_id
1 'polypeptide(L)'
;GSGCGGELPGYMVPWAILTLPELPLNRNGKVDRAALPTARRAARPLATEYTAARTATESAVAEEWADLLAIEPVGMDDDFFELGGHSLIAADLLGRLQDRFGVELSARTLYLRPTVAELAEELDSLTSA
;
A
#
# COMPACT_ATOMS: atom_id res chain seq x y z
N GLY A 1 -0.82 -8.19 -49.61
CA GLY A 1 -1.90 -8.71 -48.76
C GLY A 1 -1.69 -8.16 -47.37
N SER A 2 -2.60 -7.31 -46.93
CA SER A 2 -2.64 -6.68 -45.61
C SER A 2 -2.92 -7.70 -44.50
N GLY A 3 -2.57 -7.34 -43.26
CA GLY A 3 -3.28 -7.80 -42.06
C GLY A 3 -2.39 -8.45 -41.00
N CYS A 4 -2.14 -7.71 -39.92
CA CYS A 4 -2.58 -8.07 -38.56
C CYS A 4 -2.11 -6.99 -37.59
N GLY A 5 -3.01 -6.03 -37.34
CA GLY A 5 -2.97 -5.19 -36.15
C GLY A 5 -3.44 -5.99 -34.95
N GLY A 6 -2.92 -5.60 -33.79
CA GLY A 6 -3.26 -6.16 -32.48
C GLY A 6 -2.67 -5.24 -31.42
N GLU A 7 -3.30 -4.07 -31.30
CA GLU A 7 -3.05 -3.10 -30.23
C GLU A 7 -3.20 -3.82 -28.88
N LEU A 8 -2.09 -3.92 -28.13
CA LEU A 8 -2.09 -4.40 -26.77
C LEU A 8 -2.62 -3.28 -25.85
N PRO A 9 -3.68 -3.53 -25.07
CA PRO A 9 -4.26 -2.52 -24.20
C PRO A 9 -3.27 -2.11 -23.10
N GLY A 10 -3.14 -0.80 -22.90
CA GLY A 10 -2.23 -0.16 -21.94
C GLY A 10 -2.64 -0.30 -20.48
N TYR A 11 -2.86 -1.52 -20.00
CA TYR A 11 -3.01 -1.83 -18.57
C TYR A 11 -2.06 -2.95 -18.08
N MET A 12 -1.06 -3.32 -18.88
CA MET A 12 0.04 -4.19 -18.45
C MET A 12 1.27 -3.36 -18.03
N VAL A 13 1.14 -2.58 -16.95
CA VAL A 13 2.32 -2.00 -16.27
C VAL A 13 2.60 -2.83 -15.02
N PRO A 14 3.50 -3.83 -15.06
CA PRO A 14 4.01 -4.46 -13.86
C PRO A 14 4.93 -3.47 -13.14
N TRP A 15 4.52 -3.02 -11.95
CA TRP A 15 5.42 -2.40 -10.97
C TRP A 15 6.39 -3.48 -10.48
N ALA A 16 7.69 -3.20 -10.56
CA ALA A 16 8.85 -4.07 -10.28
C ALA A 16 9.33 -4.96 -11.44
N ILE A 17 10.20 -4.38 -12.28
CA ILE A 17 11.26 -5.16 -12.92
C ILE A 17 12.33 -5.39 -11.83
N LEU A 18 12.20 -6.49 -11.09
CA LEU A 18 13.28 -7.04 -10.30
C LEU A 18 14.17 -7.87 -11.24
N THR A 19 15.30 -7.31 -11.66
CA THR A 19 16.41 -8.10 -12.20
C THR A 19 17.02 -8.92 -11.07
N LEU A 20 16.42 -10.07 -10.75
CA LEU A 20 17.11 -11.14 -10.01
C LEU A 20 18.05 -11.85 -11.00
N PRO A 21 19.39 -11.83 -10.82
CA PRO A 21 20.27 -12.57 -11.70
C PRO A 21 20.28 -14.08 -11.46
N GLU A 22 19.75 -14.61 -10.35
CA GLU A 22 19.76 -16.07 -10.11
C GLU A 22 18.80 -16.49 -8.98
N LEU A 23 18.07 -17.59 -9.21
CA LEU A 23 17.29 -18.32 -8.19
C LEU A 23 18.15 -19.45 -7.61
N PRO A 24 18.59 -19.40 -6.34
CA PRO A 24 19.23 -20.55 -5.71
C PRO A 24 18.17 -21.40 -4.97
N LEU A 25 17.92 -22.61 -5.48
CA LEU A 25 17.23 -23.69 -4.76
C LEU A 25 18.12 -24.20 -3.60
N ASN A 26 17.54 -24.46 -2.42
CA ASN A 26 18.22 -25.19 -1.34
C ASN A 26 17.48 -26.47 -0.92
N ARG A 27 18.26 -27.48 -0.53
CA ARG A 27 17.93 -28.92 -0.50
C ARG A 27 17.57 -29.49 0.89
N ASN A 28 17.21 -28.71 1.90
CA ASN A 28 17.00 -29.23 3.26
C ASN A 28 15.68 -28.78 3.89
N GLY A 29 14.68 -29.65 3.82
CA GLY A 29 13.36 -29.41 4.40
C GLY A 29 13.34 -29.48 5.93
N LYS A 30 13.03 -28.36 6.58
CA LYS A 30 12.07 -28.19 7.70
C LYS A 30 12.24 -26.80 8.30
N VAL A 31 11.12 -26.10 8.53
CA VAL A 31 11.08 -24.86 9.30
C VAL A 31 10.63 -25.21 10.72
N ASP A 32 11.48 -24.92 11.71
CA ASP A 32 11.20 -25.06 13.14
C ASP A 32 10.12 -24.06 13.58
N ARG A 33 8.94 -24.56 13.96
CA ARG A 33 7.78 -23.76 14.38
C ARG A 33 7.80 -23.31 15.85
N ALA A 34 8.86 -23.62 16.60
CA ALA A 34 8.96 -23.34 18.03
C ALA A 34 9.91 -22.19 18.38
N ALA A 35 10.58 -21.59 17.39
CA ALA A 35 11.52 -20.49 17.57
C ALA A 35 11.00 -19.17 16.97
N LEU A 36 9.68 -19.00 16.85
CA LEU A 36 9.09 -17.72 16.48
C LEU A 36 9.00 -16.87 17.74
N PRO A 37 9.85 -15.84 17.92
CA PRO A 37 9.54 -14.79 18.88
C PRO A 37 8.22 -14.22 18.42
N THR A 38 7.26 -14.11 19.33
CA THR A 38 5.98 -13.41 19.13
C THR A 38 6.23 -12.24 18.22
N ALA A 39 5.62 -12.22 17.03
CA ALA A 39 5.82 -11.20 16.02
C ALA A 39 5.53 -9.84 16.66
N ARG A 40 6.57 -9.23 17.23
CA ARG A 40 6.59 -7.85 17.64
C ARG A 40 6.26 -7.12 16.36
N ARG A 41 5.06 -6.52 16.32
CA ARG A 41 4.56 -5.59 15.30
C ARG A 41 5.75 -5.06 14.51
N ALA A 42 5.85 -5.46 13.25
CA ALA A 42 7.06 -5.34 12.46
C ALA A 42 7.63 -3.93 12.64
N ALA A 43 8.76 -3.84 13.35
CA ALA A 43 9.42 -2.56 13.54
C ALA A 43 9.81 -2.07 12.14
N ARG A 44 9.33 -0.87 11.81
CA ARG A 44 9.50 -0.19 10.53
C ARG A 44 10.91 -0.41 9.94
N PRO A 45 11.05 -0.76 8.65
CA PRO A 45 12.34 -0.66 7.97
C PRO A 45 12.83 0.78 8.12
N LEU A 46 14.01 0.96 8.68
CA LEU A 46 14.57 2.23 9.20
C LEU A 46 14.87 3.30 8.11
N ALA A 47 14.23 3.25 6.94
CA ALA A 47 14.63 4.02 5.76
C ALA A 47 13.90 5.37 5.60
N THR A 48 12.62 5.48 5.93
CA THR A 48 11.84 6.72 5.73
C THR A 48 11.86 7.58 7.00
N GLU A 49 11.66 8.90 6.94
CA GLU A 49 11.49 9.69 8.16
C GLU A 49 10.05 9.55 8.69
N TYR A 50 9.86 9.40 10.00
CA TYR A 50 8.50 9.36 10.55
C TYR A 50 7.94 10.77 10.61
N THR A 51 6.95 11.05 9.76
CA THR A 51 6.17 12.30 9.80
C THR A 51 4.85 12.04 10.55
N ALA A 52 4.60 12.82 11.60
CA ALA A 52 3.35 12.76 12.34
C ALA A 52 2.20 13.41 11.57
N ALA A 53 0.98 12.93 11.80
CA ALA A 53 -0.24 13.51 11.24
C ALA A 53 -0.41 14.97 11.68
N ARG A 54 -0.69 15.83 10.71
CA ARG A 54 -0.91 17.28 10.83
C ARG A 54 -2.40 17.61 10.79
N THR A 55 -3.21 16.82 10.10
CA THR A 55 -4.66 17.02 9.98
C THR A 55 -5.45 15.86 10.59
N ALA A 56 -6.74 16.09 10.88
CA ALA A 56 -7.63 15.04 11.37
C ALA A 56 -7.85 13.94 10.31
N THR A 57 -7.90 14.33 9.03
CA THR A 57 -8.01 13.42 7.90
C THR A 57 -6.78 12.53 7.78
N GLU A 58 -5.58 13.10 7.89
CA GLU A 58 -4.32 12.35 7.93
C GLU A 58 -4.30 11.34 9.08
N SER A 59 -4.72 11.74 10.28
CA SER A 59 -4.79 10.84 11.44
C SER A 59 -5.75 9.67 11.19
N ALA A 60 -6.94 9.95 10.65
CA ALA A 60 -7.93 8.93 10.34
C ALA A 60 -7.43 7.95 9.26
N VAL A 61 -6.77 8.43 8.21
CA VAL A 61 -6.19 7.56 7.18
C VAL A 61 -5.06 6.69 7.76
N ALA A 62 -4.17 7.29 8.57
CA ALA A 62 -3.09 6.58 9.22
C ALA A 62 -3.59 5.49 10.19
N GLU A 63 -4.69 5.74 10.91
CA GLU A 63 -5.36 4.74 11.76
C GLU A 63 -5.84 3.54 10.93
N GLU A 64 -6.57 3.77 9.84
CA GLU A 64 -7.06 2.68 8.98
C GLU A 64 -5.89 1.87 8.39
N TRP A 65 -4.79 2.53 8.02
CA TRP A 65 -3.58 1.86 7.54
C TRP A 65 -2.93 1.02 8.62
N ALA A 66 -2.78 1.57 9.83
CA ALA A 66 -2.19 0.88 10.95
C ALA A 66 -2.97 -0.38 11.32
N ASP A 67 -4.31 -0.30 11.28
CA ASP A 67 -5.21 -1.42 11.54
C ASP A 67 -5.13 -2.50 10.45
N LEU A 68 -5.06 -2.10 9.18
CA LEU A 68 -5.04 -3.02 8.05
C LEU A 68 -3.69 -3.71 7.86
N LEU A 69 -2.60 -2.96 8.04
CA LEU A 69 -1.23 -3.44 7.84
C LEU A 69 -0.65 -3.99 9.16
N ALA A 70 -1.34 -3.82 10.29
CA ALA A 70 -0.90 -4.21 11.63
C ALA A 70 0.48 -3.63 12.01
N ILE A 71 0.77 -2.42 11.53
CA ILE A 71 2.01 -1.68 11.75
C ILE A 71 1.73 -0.40 12.52
N GLU A 72 2.61 -0.06 13.45
CA GLU A 72 2.52 1.21 14.19
C GLU A 72 3.93 1.65 14.61
N PRO A 73 4.34 2.90 14.34
CA PRO A 73 3.54 3.99 13.75
C PRO A 73 3.59 4.03 12.21
N VAL A 74 2.52 4.55 11.57
CA VAL A 74 2.46 4.89 10.14
C VAL A 74 2.80 6.38 9.97
N GLY A 75 3.83 6.69 9.19
CA GLY A 75 4.22 8.05 8.82
C GLY A 75 3.39 8.60 7.67
N MET A 76 3.25 9.94 7.60
CA MET A 76 2.43 10.57 6.56
C MET A 76 2.99 10.38 5.14
N ASP A 77 4.31 10.27 5.04
CA ASP A 77 5.04 10.05 3.79
C ASP A 77 5.36 8.56 3.54
N ASP A 78 4.86 7.66 4.40
CA ASP A 78 5.06 6.22 4.17
C ASP A 78 4.18 5.77 2.98
N ASP A 79 4.77 4.99 2.08
CA ASP A 79 4.08 4.43 0.92
C ASP A 79 3.32 3.15 1.31
N PHE A 80 2.03 3.09 0.97
CA PHE A 80 1.15 1.97 1.26
C PHE A 80 1.69 0.63 0.76
N PHE A 81 2.24 0.59 -0.45
CA PHE A 81 2.76 -0.63 -1.07
C PHE A 81 4.12 -1.02 -0.49
N GLU A 82 4.98 -0.06 -0.14
CA GLU A 82 6.25 -0.34 0.55
C GLU A 82 6.04 -0.91 1.96
N LEU A 83 4.95 -0.51 2.63
CA LEU A 83 4.55 -1.03 3.94
C LEU A 83 3.92 -2.45 3.88
N GLY A 84 3.79 -3.03 2.68
CA GLY A 84 3.20 -4.36 2.48
C GLY A 84 1.74 -4.36 2.05
N GLY A 85 1.20 -3.18 1.70
CA GLY A 85 -0.11 -3.05 1.10
C GLY A 85 -0.21 -3.72 -0.26
N HIS A 86 -1.32 -4.40 -0.51
CA HIS A 86 -1.62 -5.07 -1.78
C HIS A 86 -3.07 -4.86 -2.18
N SER A 87 -3.44 -5.23 -3.41
CA SER A 87 -4.73 -4.88 -4.02
C SER A 87 -5.96 -5.24 -3.18
N LEU A 88 -5.93 -6.36 -2.44
CA LEU A 88 -7.02 -6.74 -1.54
C LEU A 88 -7.13 -5.81 -0.32
N ILE A 89 -6.01 -5.47 0.34
CA ILE A 89 -5.99 -4.54 1.48
C ILE A 89 -6.34 -3.13 0.98
N ALA A 90 -5.84 -2.73 -0.18
CA ALA A 90 -6.19 -1.47 -0.84
C ALA A 90 -7.70 -1.35 -1.08
N ALA A 91 -8.35 -2.40 -1.58
CA ALA A 91 -9.79 -2.40 -1.79
C ALA A 91 -10.56 -2.27 -0.47
N ASP A 92 -10.13 -2.97 0.59
CA ASP A 92 -10.73 -2.87 1.93
C ASP A 92 -10.57 -1.46 2.51
N LEU A 93 -9.34 -0.91 2.44
CA LEU A 93 -9.02 0.45 2.84
C LEU A 93 -9.91 1.47 2.14
N LEU A 94 -9.99 1.40 0.81
CA LEU A 94 -10.81 2.31 0.02
C LEU A 94 -12.27 2.20 0.42
N GLY A 95 -12.80 0.99 0.65
CA GLY A 95 -14.17 0.80 1.12
C GLY A 95 -14.41 1.49 2.47
N ARG A 96 -13.49 1.34 3.43
CA ARG A 96 -13.59 1.97 4.76
C ARG A 96 -13.50 3.48 4.70
N LEU A 97 -12.58 4.02 3.90
CA LEU A 97 -12.45 5.47 3.73
C LEU A 97 -13.69 6.07 3.06
N GLN A 98 -14.24 5.40 2.05
CA GLN A 98 -15.47 5.84 1.40
C GLN A 98 -16.67 5.82 2.36
N ASP A 99 -16.81 4.79 3.20
CA ASP A 99 -17.86 4.71 4.22
C ASP A 99 -17.69 5.78 5.32
N ARG A 100 -16.45 5.99 5.79
CA ARG A 100 -16.12 6.93 6.87
C ARG A 100 -16.27 8.40 6.47
N PHE A 101 -15.84 8.76 5.26
CA PHE A 101 -15.86 10.13 4.76
C PHE A 101 -17.03 10.43 3.82
N GLY A 102 -17.77 9.41 3.36
CA GLY A 102 -18.89 9.58 2.44
C GLY A 102 -18.48 10.01 1.03
N VAL A 103 -17.25 9.72 0.63
CA VAL A 103 -16.70 10.07 -0.69
C VAL A 103 -16.59 8.84 -1.58
N GLU A 104 -16.39 9.02 -2.89
CA GLU A 104 -16.00 7.92 -3.79
C GLU A 104 -14.51 7.99 -4.08
N LEU A 105 -13.79 6.91 -3.76
CA LEU A 105 -12.35 6.80 -4.02
C LEU A 105 -12.08 5.64 -4.98
N SER A 106 -11.30 5.94 -6.01
CA SER A 106 -10.90 4.93 -6.99
C SER A 106 -9.58 4.26 -6.58
N ALA A 107 -9.40 2.99 -6.94
CA ALA A 107 -8.09 2.33 -6.77
C ALA A 107 -6.96 3.08 -7.50
N ARG A 108 -7.29 3.76 -8.61
CA ARG A 108 -6.36 4.63 -9.33
C ARG A 108 -5.82 5.76 -8.46
N THR A 109 -6.64 6.32 -7.57
CA THR A 109 -6.23 7.36 -6.63
C THR A 109 -5.12 6.86 -5.73
N LEU A 110 -5.28 5.68 -5.11
CA LEU A 110 -4.24 5.07 -4.27
C LEU A 110 -2.95 4.77 -5.05
N TYR A 111 -3.04 4.38 -6.33
CA TYR A 111 -1.84 4.18 -7.16
C TYR A 111 -1.14 5.47 -7.56
N LEU A 112 -1.88 6.57 -7.73
CA LEU A 112 -1.31 7.88 -8.05
C LEU A 112 -0.75 8.57 -6.80
N ARG A 113 -1.41 8.34 -5.67
CA ARG A 113 -1.17 8.96 -4.36
C ARG A 113 -1.00 7.86 -3.32
N PRO A 114 0.14 7.15 -3.31
CA PRO A 114 0.33 5.97 -2.47
C PRO A 114 0.70 6.32 -1.03
N THR A 115 0.78 7.60 -0.66
CA THR A 115 1.12 8.07 0.69
C THR A 115 -0.11 8.56 1.47
N VAL A 116 -0.05 8.54 2.80
CA VAL A 116 -1.15 9.01 3.67
C VAL A 116 -1.44 10.49 3.44
N ALA A 117 -0.40 11.33 3.35
CA ALA A 117 -0.54 12.76 3.15
C ALA A 117 -1.31 13.08 1.87
N GLU A 118 -0.93 12.46 0.75
CA GLU A 118 -1.56 12.72 -0.54
C GLU A 118 -3.01 12.20 -0.60
N LEU A 119 -3.29 11.07 0.05
CA LEU A 119 -4.65 10.53 0.13
C LEU A 119 -5.55 11.40 1.00
N ALA A 120 -5.00 11.95 2.09
CA ALA A 120 -5.70 12.90 2.94
C ALA A 120 -6.00 14.22 2.20
N GLU A 121 -5.06 14.74 1.40
CA GLU A 121 -5.30 15.92 0.56
C GLU A 121 -6.44 15.68 -0.45
N GLU A 122 -6.48 14.52 -1.09
CA GLU A 122 -7.55 14.17 -2.02
C GLU A 122 -8.91 14.09 -1.29
N LEU A 123 -8.95 13.41 -0.14
CA LEU A 123 -10.13 13.32 0.72
C LEU A 123 -10.65 14.71 1.12
N ASP A 124 -9.77 15.59 1.59
CA ASP A 124 -10.14 16.95 1.96
C ASP A 124 -10.69 17.74 0.76
N SER A 125 -10.13 17.53 -0.44
CA SER A 125 -10.61 18.16 -1.67
C SER A 125 -12.02 17.68 -2.09
N LEU A 126 -12.33 16.40 -1.89
CA LEU A 126 -13.62 15.79 -2.20
C LEU A 126 -14.70 16.15 -1.18
N THR A 127 -14.31 16.34 0.09
CA THR A 127 -15.22 16.67 1.18
C THR A 127 -15.50 18.19 1.26
N SER A 128 -14.60 19.01 0.72
CA SER A 128 -14.74 20.48 0.66
C SER A 128 -15.51 20.99 -0.57
N ALA A 129 -15.91 20.09 -1.48
CA ALA A 129 -16.65 20.40 -2.71
C ALA A 129 -18.17 20.25 -2.50
#